data_AF-A0A0E3S9S4-F1
#
_entry.id   AF-A0A0E3S9S4-F1
#
_cell.length_a   1.000
_cell.length_b   1.000
_cell.length_c   1.000
_cell.angle_alpha   90.00
_cell.angle_beta   90.00
_cell.angle_gamma   90.00
#
_symmetry.space_group_name_H-M   'P 1'
#
loop_
_entity.id
_entity.type
_entity.pdbx_description
1 polymer ?
#
loop_
_entity_poly.entity_id
_entity_poly.type
_entity_poly.pdbx_seq_one_letter_code
_entity_poly.pdbx_strand_id
1 'polypeptide(L)'
;MFSKNIICSACGAACDDIQVEFRNGTIEAKNVCKIGNVRFKVIKSSQRFRQPLIRLEGKLTPISWDETLEKAADILVSAKRPLLFKK
;
A
#
# COMPACT_ATOMS: atom_id res chain seq x y z
N MET A 1 4.07 15.25 -14.50
CA MET A 1 5.30 14.44 -14.35
C MET A 1 5.13 13.17 -15.16
N PHE A 2 6.11 12.79 -15.97
CA PHE A 2 6.06 11.60 -16.80
C PHE A 2 7.27 10.72 -16.51
N SER A 3 7.05 9.43 -16.26
CA SER A 3 8.06 8.46 -15.88
C SER A 3 7.98 7.22 -16.78
N LYS A 4 9.13 6.67 -17.17
CA LYS A 4 9.25 5.44 -17.97
C LYS A 4 9.92 4.33 -17.17
N ASN A 5 9.87 3.12 -17.70
CA ASN A 5 10.52 1.93 -17.17
C ASN A 5 10.14 1.67 -15.70
N ILE A 6 8.87 1.87 -15.38
CA ILE A 6 8.32 1.62 -14.05
C ILE A 6 8.01 0.13 -13.94
N ILE A 7 8.42 -0.49 -12.82
CA ILE A 7 8.09 -1.89 -12.53
C ILE A 7 6.65 -1.97 -12.00
N CYS A 8 5.83 -2.82 -12.64
CA CYS A 8 4.48 -3.11 -12.21
C CYS A 8 4.47 -4.00 -10.95
N SER A 9 3.93 -3.49 -9.84
CA SER A 9 3.87 -4.21 -8.56
C SER A 9 2.57 -5.02 -8.36
N ALA A 10 1.89 -5.40 -9.44
CA ALA A 10 0.53 -5.96 -9.34
C ALA A 10 0.49 -7.48 -9.24
N CYS A 11 1.41 -8.18 -9.92
CA CYS A 11 1.53 -9.63 -9.90
C CYS A 11 3.00 -10.04 -10.01
N GLY A 12 3.27 -11.36 -10.05
CA GLY A 12 4.63 -11.90 -10.15
C GLY A 12 5.32 -11.71 -11.51
N ALA A 13 4.63 -11.19 -12.53
CA ALA A 13 5.21 -10.99 -13.86
C ALA A 13 6.23 -9.82 -13.92
N ALA A 14 6.14 -8.88 -12.97
CA ALA A 14 7.10 -7.79 -12.81
C ALA A 14 7.46 -7.02 -14.10
N CYS A 15 6.50 -6.79 -15.00
CA CYS A 15 6.69 -5.98 -16.21
C CYS A 15 7.38 -4.66 -15.87
N ASP A 16 8.46 -4.33 -16.57
CA ASP A 16 9.38 -3.24 -16.27
C ASP A 16 9.35 -2.12 -17.31
N ASP A 17 8.42 -2.17 -18.26
CA ASP A 17 8.28 -1.23 -19.37
C ASP A 17 7.09 -0.26 -19.21
N ILE A 18 6.54 -0.16 -17.99
CA ILE A 18 5.36 0.67 -17.72
C ILE A 18 5.72 2.16 -17.83
N GLN A 19 4.88 2.91 -18.52
CA GLN A 19 4.97 4.36 -18.60
C GLN A 19 3.85 4.97 -17.77
N VAL A 20 4.19 5.89 -16.87
CA VAL A 20 3.26 6.52 -15.93
C VAL A 20 3.28 8.02 -16.10
N GLU A 21 2.10 8.58 -16.31
CA GLU A 21 1.88 10.02 -16.35
C GLU A 21 1.07 10.46 -15.14
N PHE A 22 1.62 11.41 -14.37
CA PHE A 22 0.94 12.09 -13.28
C PHE A 22 0.60 13.52 -13.67
N ARG A 23 -0.70 13.81 -13.79
CA ARG A 23 -1.24 15.14 -14.11
C ARG A 23 -2.51 15.41 -13.31
N ASN A 24 -2.59 16.60 -12.68
CA ASN A 24 -3.77 17.06 -11.94
C ASN A 24 -4.30 16.02 -10.93
N GLY A 25 -3.37 15.38 -10.21
CA GLY A 25 -3.68 14.32 -9.26
C GLY A 25 -4.02 12.96 -9.91
N THR A 26 -4.27 12.88 -11.21
CA THR A 26 -4.58 11.65 -11.96
C THR A 26 -3.31 10.92 -12.39
N ILE A 27 -3.37 9.59 -12.29
CA ILE A 27 -2.36 8.67 -12.79
C ILE A 27 -2.92 7.94 -13.99
N GLU A 28 -2.24 8.06 -15.12
CA GLU A 28 -2.47 7.25 -16.31
C GLU A 28 -1.25 6.38 -16.56
N ALA A 29 -1.48 5.10 -16.85
CA ALA A 29 -0.43 4.13 -17.10
C ALA A 29 -0.62 3.50 -18.48
N LYS A 30 0.47 3.38 -19.24
CA LYS A 30 0.55 2.71 -20.55
C LYS A 30 1.46 1.49 -20.46
N ASN A 31 1.33 0.57 -21.42
CA ASN A 31 1.98 -0.75 -21.42
C ASN A 31 1.60 -1.62 -20.21
N VAL A 32 0.47 -1.34 -19.56
CA VAL A 32 0.02 -2.05 -18.35
C VAL A 32 -1.23 -2.86 -18.64
N CYS A 33 -1.31 -4.08 -18.09
CA CYS A 33 -2.52 -4.90 -18.17
C CYS A 33 -3.65 -4.35 -17.27
N LYS A 34 -4.86 -4.91 -17.38
CA LYS A 34 -6.03 -4.49 -16.60
C LYS A 34 -5.78 -4.54 -15.08
N ILE A 35 -5.09 -5.57 -14.60
CA ILE A 35 -4.78 -5.76 -13.17
C ILE A 35 -3.82 -4.67 -12.68
N GLY A 36 -2.74 -4.44 -13.42
CA GLY A 36 -1.76 -3.39 -13.08
C GLY A 36 -2.37 -1.99 -13.13
N ASN A 37 -3.23 -1.71 -14.11
CA ASN A 37 -3.88 -0.41 -14.23
C ASN A 37 -4.74 -0.08 -12.99
N VAL A 38 -5.46 -1.07 -12.45
CA VAL A 38 -6.21 -0.90 -11.20
C VAL A 38 -5.26 -0.56 -10.05
N ARG A 39 -4.10 -1.24 -9.94
CA ARG A 39 -3.13 -1.00 -8.87
C ARG A 39 -2.61 0.44 -8.85
N PHE A 40 -2.30 1.02 -10.01
CA PHE A 40 -1.88 2.43 -10.11
C PHE A 40 -3.00 3.41 -9.73
N LYS A 41 -4.26 3.06 -10.01
CA LYS A 41 -5.43 3.90 -9.69
C LYS A 41 -5.83 3.88 -8.20
N VAL A 42 -5.38 2.88 -7.42
CA VAL A 42 -5.66 2.79 -5.96
C VAL A 42 -5.18 4.04 -5.19
N ILE A 43 -4.23 4.79 -5.73
CA ILE A 43 -3.73 6.03 -5.13
C ILE A 43 -4.86 7.04 -4.83
N LYS A 44 -5.91 7.07 -5.66
CA LYS A 44 -7.12 7.89 -5.49
C LYS A 44 -8.29 7.20 -4.77
N SER A 45 -8.12 5.95 -4.34
CA SER A 45 -9.20 5.20 -3.69
C SER A 45 -9.66 5.89 -2.41
N SER A 46 -10.97 5.98 -2.22
CA SER A 46 -11.57 6.43 -0.95
C SER A 46 -11.25 5.49 0.22
N GLN A 47 -10.90 4.23 -0.09
CA GLN A 47 -10.52 3.22 0.90
C GLN A 47 -9.03 3.30 1.29
N ARG A 48 -8.26 4.24 0.72
CA ARG A 48 -6.84 4.38 1.05
C ARG A 48 -6.69 5.01 2.42
N PHE A 49 -6.18 4.24 3.39
CA PHE A 49 -5.80 4.77 4.69
C PHE A 49 -4.68 5.80 4.54
N ARG A 50 -4.84 6.95 5.21
CA ARG A 50 -3.89 8.08 5.19
C ARG A 50 -3.15 8.26 6.52
N GLN A 51 -3.54 7.51 7.53
CA GLN A 51 -2.95 7.52 8.87
C GLN A 51 -3.09 6.12 9.49
N PRO A 52 -2.28 5.81 10.51
CA PRO A 52 -2.46 4.61 11.31
C PRO A 52 -3.83 4.56 11.99
N LEU A 53 -4.38 3.36 12.12
CA LEU A 53 -5.69 3.12 12.73
C LEU A 53 -5.59 1.96 13.72
N ILE A 54 -6.22 2.09 14.87
CA ILE A 54 -6.40 1.02 15.86
C ILE A 54 -7.86 0.65 15.97
N ARG A 55 -8.16 -0.63 16.21
CA ARG A 55 -9.54 -1.07 16.45
C ARG A 55 -9.86 -1.02 17.94
N LEU A 56 -10.78 -0.14 18.32
CA LEU A 56 -11.31 -0.01 19.68
C LEU A 56 -12.82 -0.22 19.62
N GLU A 57 -13.35 -1.13 20.45
CA GLU A 57 -14.79 -1.42 20.52
C GLU A 57 -15.43 -1.69 19.14
N GLY A 58 -14.69 -2.39 18.28
CA GLY A 58 -15.13 -2.74 16.92
C GLY A 58 -14.98 -1.63 15.88
N LYS A 59 -14.63 -0.39 16.25
CA LYS A 59 -14.45 0.76 15.34
C LYS A 59 -12.98 1.05 15.08
N LEU A 60 -12.66 1.55 13.89
CA LEU A 60 -11.31 2.02 13.55
C LEU A 60 -11.16 3.49 13.97
N THR A 61 -10.18 3.75 14.83
CA THR A 61 -9.89 5.07 15.38
C THR A 61 -8.47 5.49 14.98
N PRO A 62 -8.26 6.75 14.56
CA PRO A 62 -6.93 7.31 14.32
C PRO A 62 -6.02 7.24 15.54
N ILE A 63 -4.74 6.99 15.31
CA ILE A 63 -3.69 6.89 16.33
C ILE A 63 -2.37 7.42 15.74
N SER A 64 -1.45 7.90 16.58
CA SER A 64 -0.14 8.39 16.12
C SER A 64 0.74 7.26 15.60
N TRP A 65 1.75 7.60 14.80
CA TRP A 65 2.73 6.61 14.35
C TRP A 65 3.52 6.01 15.51
N ASP A 66 3.99 6.83 16.45
CA ASP A 66 4.78 6.37 17.60
C ASP A 66 3.97 5.38 18.45
N GLU A 67 2.72 5.71 18.79
CA GLU A 67 1.86 4.84 19.59
C GLU A 67 1.48 3.55 18.83
N THR A 68 1.30 3.63 17.51
CA THR A 68 1.05 2.44 16.67
C THR A 68 2.24 1.49 16.67
N LEU A 69 3.45 2.03 16.50
CA LEU A 69 4.68 1.25 16.44
C LEU A 69 4.96 0.58 17.79
N GLU A 70 4.79 1.31 18.90
CA GLU A 70 4.96 0.76 20.25
C GLU A 70 4.00 -0.41 20.49
N LYS A 71 2.70 -0.21 20.22
CA LYS A 71 1.70 -1.28 20.37
C LYS A 71 1.98 -2.48 19.47
N ALA A 72 2.41 -2.25 18.22
CA ALA A 72 2.76 -3.34 17.31
C ALA A 72 3.97 -4.12 17.82
N ALA A 73 4.99 -3.44 18.34
CA ALA A 73 6.16 -4.07 18.94
C ALA A 73 5.79 -4.89 20.18
N ASP A 74 4.98 -4.33 21.09
CA ASP A 74 4.49 -5.02 22.29
C ASP A 74 3.76 -6.33 21.95
N ILE A 75 2.88 -6.31 20.94
CA ILE A 75 2.17 -7.51 20.46
C ILE A 75 3.16 -8.55 19.94
N LEU A 76 4.15 -8.14 19.17
CA LEU A 76 5.12 -9.07 18.56
C LEU A 76 6.09 -9.66 19.59
N VAL A 77 6.57 -8.88 20.56
CA VAL A 77 7.51 -9.32 21.61
C VAL A 77 6.81 -10.22 22.62
N SER A 78 5.55 -9.94 22.96
CA SER A 78 4.77 -10.76 23.89
C SER A 78 4.26 -12.08 23.29
N ALA A 79 4.25 -12.19 21.95
CA ALA A 79 3.80 -13.40 21.28
C ALA A 79 4.79 -14.56 21.44
N LYS A 80 4.30 -15.72 21.90
CA LYS A 80 5.13 -16.95 22.01
C LYS A 80 5.55 -17.52 20.65
N ARG A 81 4.74 -17.32 19.62
CA ARG A 81 4.94 -17.83 18.24
C ARG A 81 4.36 -16.82 17.23
N PRO A 82 4.97 -15.64 17.06
CA PRO A 82 4.47 -14.65 16.11
C PRO A 82 4.59 -15.21 14.69
N LEU A 83 3.48 -15.24 13.95
CA LEU A 83 3.49 -15.58 12.53
C LEU A 83 3.88 -14.34 11.73
N LEU A 84 5.18 -14.21 11.49
CA LEU A 84 5.71 -13.30 10.48
C LEU A 84 6.10 -14.16 9.29
N PHE A 85 5.28 -14.14 8.24
CA PHE A 85 5.57 -14.88 7.01
C PHE A 85 6.76 -14.21 6.31
N LYS A 86 7.98 -14.66 6.64
CA LYS A 86 9.16 -14.42 5.81
C LYS A 86 9.20 -15.50 4.74
N LYS A 87 9.31 -15.09 3.47
CA LYS A 87 9.89 -15.97 2.45
C LYS A 87 11.38 -16.12 2.73
#